data_AF-A0A7J3HMZ6-F1
#
_entry.id   AF-A0A7J3HMZ6-F1
#
_cell.length_a   1.000
_cell.length_b   1.000
_cell.length_c   1.000
_cell.angle_alpha   90.00
_cell.angle_beta   90.00
_cell.angle_gamma   90.00
#
_symmetry.space_group_name_H-M   'P 1'
#
loop_
_entity.id
_entity.type
_entity.pdbx_description
1 polymer ?
#
loop_
_entity_poly.entity_id
_entity_poly.type
_entity_poly.pdbx_seq_one_letter_code
_entity_poly.pdbx_strand_id
1 'polypeptide(L)' 'MVNETLVKTLRSIKVVQGISVGKWVWDILTCDVCLLEIEEGTDYNRCSNCGAVFHTDCYKSLIGTKGVCPKCKVALA' A
#
# COMPACT_ATOMS: atom_id res chain seq x y z
N MET A 1 -13.44 -17.99 -29.25
CA MET A 1 -14.12 -19.16 -28.64
C MET A 1 -13.37 -19.53 -27.37
N VAL A 2 -13.86 -19.05 -26.23
CA VAL A 2 -13.43 -19.52 -24.90
C VAL A 2 -14.69 -20.08 -24.24
N ASN A 3 -14.61 -21.32 -23.78
CA ASN A 3 -15.74 -22.15 -23.41
C ASN A 3 -16.28 -21.70 -22.04
N GLU A 4 -17.48 -21.12 -22.01
CA GLU A 4 -18.20 -20.62 -20.80
C GLU A 4 -18.72 -21.74 -19.88
N THR A 5 -18.27 -22.97 -20.07
CA THR A 5 -18.80 -24.12 -19.36
C THR A 5 -17.83 -24.52 -18.26
N LEU A 6 -18.23 -24.26 -17.00
CA LEU A 6 -17.81 -24.92 -15.74
C LEU A 6 -17.45 -23.96 -14.57
N VAL A 7 -18.11 -22.81 -14.43
CA VAL A 7 -18.28 -22.24 -13.08
C VAL A 7 -19.37 -23.06 -12.39
N LYS A 8 -19.03 -24.25 -11.89
CA LYS A 8 -19.94 -25.04 -11.05
C LYS A 8 -20.25 -24.20 -9.81
N THR A 9 -21.49 -23.73 -9.72
CA THR A 9 -22.05 -23.01 -8.57
C THR A 9 -21.79 -23.81 -7.30
N LEU A 10 -20.82 -23.35 -6.49
CA LEU A 10 -20.64 -23.80 -5.12
C LEU A 10 -21.90 -23.40 -4.35
N ARG A 11 -22.79 -24.37 -4.11
CA ARG A 11 -23.95 -24.19 -3.24
C ARG A 11 -23.45 -23.98 -1.81
N SER A 12 -23.28 -22.71 -1.45
CA SER A 12 -23.16 -22.20 -0.08
C SER A 12 -22.01 -22.84 0.73
N ILE A 13 -20.81 -22.26 0.64
CA ILE A 13 -19.71 -22.59 1.57
C ILE A 13 -20.21 -22.34 3.01
N LYS A 14 -20.32 -23.39 3.81
CA LYS A 14 -20.62 -23.30 5.25
C LYS A 14 -19.33 -23.54 6.01
N VAL A 15 -18.86 -22.53 6.73
CA VAL A 15 -17.76 -22.68 7.69
C VAL A 15 -18.28 -23.55 8.85
N VAL A 16 -17.76 -24.77 8.97
CA VAL A 16 -18.14 -25.73 10.03
C VAL A 16 -17.49 -25.35 11.36
N GLN A 17 -16.25 -24.86 11.30
CA GLN A 17 -15.49 -24.38 12.46
C GLN A 17 -14.44 -23.37 11.96
N GLY A 18 -14.35 -22.22 12.61
CA GLY A 18 -13.37 -21.18 12.30
C GLY A 18 -12.33 -21.07 13.40
N ILE A 19 -11.08 -20.84 13.03
CA ILE A 19 -9.99 -20.48 13.95
C ILE A 19 -9.56 -19.06 13.58
N SER A 20 -9.51 -18.15 14.57
CA SER A 20 -8.88 -16.84 14.36
C SER A 20 -7.38 -17.03 14.30
N VAL A 21 -6.78 -16.75 13.14
CA VAL A 21 -5.33 -16.87 12.91
C VAL A 21 -4.59 -15.62 13.40
N GLY A 22 -5.32 -14.56 13.74
CA GLY A 22 -4.76 -13.30 14.23
C GLY A 22 -5.60 -12.08 13.83
N LYS A 23 -5.17 -10.91 14.31
CA LYS A 23 -5.71 -9.61 13.90
C LYS A 23 -4.76 -8.98 12.90
N TRP A 24 -5.22 -8.76 11.67
CA TRP A 24 -4.47 -8.03 10.65
C TRP A 24 -4.59 -6.53 10.94
N VAL A 25 -3.47 -5.84 11.00
CA VAL A 25 -3.40 -4.38 11.14
C VAL A 25 -2.81 -3.85 9.83
N TRP A 26 -3.60 -3.08 9.09
CA TRP A 26 -3.21 -2.52 7.79
C TRP A 26 -2.80 -1.05 7.89
N ASP A 27 -2.97 -0.41 9.05
CA ASP A 27 -2.82 1.03 9.25
C ASP A 27 -1.37 1.45 9.57
N ILE A 28 -0.39 0.61 9.22
CA ILE A 28 1.02 0.94 9.42
C ILE A 28 1.44 1.89 8.30
N LEU A 29 1.84 3.11 8.68
CA LEU A 29 2.41 4.07 7.75
C LEU A 29 3.78 3.58 7.31
N THR A 30 3.91 3.09 6.09
CA THR A 30 5.20 2.64 5.51
C THR A 30 5.66 3.61 4.44
N CYS A 31 6.91 4.07 4.53
CA CYS A 31 7.49 4.96 3.54
C CYS A 31 7.60 4.29 2.15
N ASP A 32 6.99 4.91 1.13
CA ASP A 32 6.97 4.41 -0.27
C ASP A 32 8.37 4.52 -0.95
N VAL A 33 9.41 4.94 -0.24
CA VAL A 33 10.81 5.01 -0.74
C VAL A 33 11.68 3.93 -0.12
N CYS A 34 11.79 3.88 1.21
CA CYS A 34 12.67 2.93 1.90
C CYS A 34 11.96 1.66 2.37
N LEU A 35 10.63 1.61 2.27
CA LEU A 35 9.78 0.49 2.71
C LEU A 35 9.84 0.20 4.22
N LEU A 36 10.35 1.15 5.01
CA LEU A 36 10.36 1.09 6.47
C LEU A 36 9.15 1.83 7.04
N GLU A 37 8.74 1.42 8.23
CA GLU A 37 7.66 2.07 8.99
C GLU A 37 8.03 3.51 9.35
N ILE A 38 7.03 4.37 9.37
CA ILE A 38 7.08 5.74 9.87
C ILE A 38 6.52 5.68 11.29
N GLU A 39 7.38 5.88 12.28
CA GLU A 39 7.01 5.82 13.69
C GLU A 39 5.95 6.88 14.03
N GLU A 40 5.07 6.56 14.97
CA GLU A 40 4.06 7.51 15.46
C GLU A 40 4.73 8.78 15.99
N GLY A 41 4.16 9.93 15.61
CA GLY A 41 4.72 11.25 15.98
C GLY A 41 5.89 11.72 15.10
N THR A 42 6.36 10.90 14.14
CA THR A 42 7.38 11.34 13.18
C THR A 42 6.75 12.14 12.04
N ASP A 43 7.39 13.27 11.69
CA ASP A 43 6.99 14.06 10.53
C ASP A 43 7.21 13.31 9.21
N TYR A 44 6.20 13.33 8.36
CA TYR A 44 6.24 12.72 7.04
C TYR A 44 5.69 13.66 5.96
N ASN A 45 6.10 13.41 4.72
CA ASN A 45 5.58 14.12 3.56
C ASN A 45 4.64 13.20 2.77
N ARG A 46 3.69 13.80 2.05
CA ARG A 46 2.76 13.09 1.16
C ARG A 46 2.85 13.60 -0.26
N CYS A 47 2.79 12.68 -1.22
CA CYS A 47 2.53 13.04 -2.61
C CYS A 47 1.09 13.57 -2.71
N SER A 48 0.93 14.82 -3.15
CA SER A 48 -0.37 15.46 -3.34
C SER A 48 -1.25 14.76 -4.37
N ASN A 49 -0.66 14.04 -5.33
CA ASN A 49 -1.39 13.35 -6.39
C ASN A 49 -1.93 11.96 -5.97
N CYS A 50 -1.09 11.09 -5.39
CA CYS A 50 -1.48 9.70 -5.13
C CYS A 50 -1.49 9.31 -3.65
N GLY A 51 -1.17 10.24 -2.75
CA GLY A 51 -1.16 10.01 -1.30
C GLY A 51 -0.02 9.12 -0.80
N ALA A 52 0.96 8.77 -1.63
CA ALA A 52 2.18 8.09 -1.18
C ALA A 52 2.84 8.85 -0.03
N VAL A 53 3.32 8.14 0.98
CA VAL A 53 3.90 8.70 2.20
C VAL A 53 5.41 8.48 2.22
N PHE A 54 6.14 9.44 2.78
CA PHE A 54 7.60 9.42 2.80
C PHE A 54 8.13 9.95 4.12
N HIS A 55 9.17 9.34 4.68
CA HIS A 55 9.98 10.02 5.69
C HIS A 55 10.49 11.35 5.13
N THR A 56 10.60 12.37 5.99
CA THR A 56 11.06 13.70 5.58
C THR A 56 12.43 13.68 4.89
N ASP A 57 13.36 12.84 5.36
CA ASP A 57 14.69 12.73 4.75
C ASP A 57 14.68 11.96 3.42
N CYS A 58 13.85 10.91 3.31
CA CYS A 58 13.62 10.22 2.04
C CYS A 58 13.00 11.15 1.00
N TYR A 59 12.06 12.00 1.42
CA TYR A 59 11.42 12.99 0.55
C TYR A 59 12.41 14.03 0.03
N LYS A 60 13.23 14.62 0.90
CA LYS A 60 14.30 15.56 0.52
C LYS A 60 15.29 14.93 -0.45
N SER A 61 15.71 13.70 -0.19
CA SER A 61 16.62 12.95 -1.06
C SER A 61 16.02 12.70 -2.44
N LEU A 62 14.71 12.41 -2.50
CA LEU A 62 13.99 12.19 -3.74
C LEU A 62 13.87 13.46 -4.58
N ILE A 63 13.58 14.61 -3.96
CA ILE A 63 13.58 15.92 -4.62
C ILE A 63 14.97 16.28 -5.14
N GLY A 64 16.03 15.98 -4.37
CA GLY A 64 17.41 16.23 -4.78
C GLY A 64 17.90 15.37 -5.96
N THR A 65 17.14 14.37 -6.39
CA THR A 65 17.48 13.52 -7.54
C THR A 65 16.61 13.82 -8.76
N LYS A 66 15.49 13.10 -8.94
CA LYS A 66 14.57 13.29 -10.06
C LYS A 66 13.33 14.10 -9.68
N GLY A 67 13.02 14.22 -8.39
CA GLY A 67 11.83 14.93 -7.90
C GLY A 67 10.51 14.34 -8.39
N VAL A 68 10.43 13.02 -8.62
CA VAL A 68 9.19 12.35 -9.05
C VAL A 68 8.78 11.26 -8.07
N CYS A 69 7.48 11.13 -7.84
CA CYS A 69 6.92 10.09 -6.99
C CYS A 69 7.26 8.69 -7.56
N PRO A 70 7.84 7.75 -6.79
CA PRO A 70 8.12 6.40 -7.28
C PRO A 70 6.83 5.62 -7.61
N LYS A 71 5.70 5.96 -6.96
CA LYS A 71 4.41 5.29 -7.13
C LYS A 71 3.63 5.76 -8.36
N CYS A 72 3.44 7.08 -8.51
CA CYS A 72 2.60 7.63 -9.60
C CYS A 72 3.38 8.37 -10.68
N LYS A 73 4.70 8.53 -10.54
CA LYS A 73 5.61 9.22 -11.48
C LYS A 73 5.33 10.71 -11.70
N VAL A 74 4.42 11.32 -10.94
CA VAL A 74 4.17 12.78 -10.96
C VAL A 74 5.25 13.50 -10.15
N ALA A 75 5.61 14.71 -10.60
CA ALA A 75 6.56 15.57 -9.91
C ALA A 75 6.12 15.87 -8.47
N LEU A 76 7.08 15.84 -7.56
CA LEU A 76 6.93 16.26 -6.16
C LEU A 76 7.33 17.74 -6.06
N ALA A 77 6.55 18.52 -5.31
CA ALA A 77 6.72 19.96 -5.15
C ALA A 77 7.21 20.28 -3.73
#